data_AF-A0A0G4HKB8-F1
#
_entry.id   AF-A0A0G4HKB8-F1
#
_cell.length_a   1.000
_cell.length_b   1.000
_cell.length_c   1.000
_cell.angle_alpha   90.00
_cell.angle_beta   90.00
_cell.angle_gamma   90.00
#
_symmetry.space_group_name_H-M   'P 1'
#
loop_
_entity.id
_entity.type
_entity.pdbx_description
1 polymer ?
#
loop_
_entity_poly.entity_id
_entity_poly.type
_entity_poly.pdbx_seq_one_letter_code
_entity_poly.pdbx_strand_id
1 'polypeptide(L)'
;MASTECYVRRLLAAAKDDTNYHALDEAFNIINGNVDRAGWEFPPDVLLQLGEVSNALETRPNYELRALELLERLKLEDNQLRARALLLRCLYESKVTNQLNLKGDRRVDRIKFALGFLLEAIKLALQADKKERYGFLVYNASLVFWEVSRPLMRPGWRQHLVEPVQQVIAAVNQLPPKPIPEPIVANSSAARAELERQRKEAEDKAEAPPGKGVPCPVDVVWKIELLLQLAFCLEDAGKVPDGQKALDEAVTALKNNPNAGKTFPWLPQTVLSARCHFAKLNSGSMNAVRTDANASNATRATATVSGRVNDGVCPTAFIPVFEEPHRNLACLPCFDCPTSAALDNSIFSVLS
;
A
#
# COMPACT_ATOMS: atom_id res chain seq x y z
N MET A 1 -35.65 12.77 1.44
CA MET A 1 -34.50 12.19 0.71
C MET A 1 -33.26 12.11 1.59
N ALA A 2 -32.80 13.20 2.20
CA ALA A 2 -31.65 13.19 3.11
C ALA A 2 -31.75 12.17 4.28
N SER A 3 -32.97 11.82 4.74
CA SER A 3 -33.15 10.93 5.88
C SER A 3 -32.68 9.48 5.63
N THR A 4 -33.05 8.87 4.48
CA THR A 4 -32.68 7.48 4.18
C THR A 4 -31.19 7.35 3.86
N GLU A 5 -30.64 8.28 3.08
CA GLU A 5 -29.21 8.31 2.77
C GLU A 5 -28.36 8.49 4.03
N CYS A 6 -28.70 9.48 4.87
CA CYS A 6 -28.02 9.72 6.16
C CYS A 6 -28.11 8.50 7.08
N TYR A 7 -29.26 7.80 7.09
CA TYR A 7 -29.41 6.57 7.84
C TYR A 7 -28.47 5.46 7.34
N VAL A 8 -28.42 5.23 6.02
CA VAL A 8 -27.52 4.25 5.40
C VAL A 8 -26.05 4.57 5.70
N ARG A 9 -25.63 5.83 5.59
CA ARG A 9 -24.26 6.25 5.94
C ARG A 9 -23.91 5.95 7.38
N ARG A 10 -24.83 6.21 8.32
CA ARG A 10 -24.65 5.89 9.73
C ARG A 10 -24.56 4.39 9.99
N LEU A 11 -25.35 3.58 9.28
CA LEU A 11 -25.23 2.12 9.34
C LEU A 11 -23.88 1.64 8.80
N LEU A 12 -23.40 2.20 7.69
CA LEU A 12 -22.09 1.86 7.12
C LEU A 12 -20.93 2.30 8.03
N ALA A 13 -21.04 3.46 8.67
CA ALA A 13 -20.07 3.92 9.68
C ALA A 13 -20.05 2.97 10.89
N ALA A 14 -21.22 2.62 11.44
CA ALA A 14 -21.31 1.66 12.54
C ALA A 14 -20.77 0.26 12.15
N ALA A 15 -21.02 -0.17 10.91
CA ALA A 15 -20.46 -1.42 10.40
C ALA A 15 -18.93 -1.39 10.32
N LYS A 16 -18.35 -0.24 9.96
CA LYS A 16 -16.90 -0.04 9.86
C LYS A 16 -16.25 0.05 11.24
N ASP A 17 -16.80 0.87 12.14
CA ASP A 17 -16.17 1.21 13.41
C ASP A 17 -16.36 0.10 14.46
N ASP A 18 -17.56 -0.49 14.54
CA ASP A 18 -17.90 -1.51 15.54
C ASP A 18 -17.84 -2.94 14.97
N THR A 19 -17.35 -3.11 13.73
CA THR A 19 -17.39 -4.41 13.03
C THR A 19 -18.81 -4.99 12.95
N ASN A 20 -19.82 -4.11 12.89
CA ASN A 20 -21.22 -4.49 13.05
C ASN A 20 -21.82 -5.06 11.74
N TYR A 21 -21.75 -6.38 11.60
CA TYR A 21 -22.30 -7.09 10.42
C TYR A 21 -23.81 -6.90 10.23
N HIS A 22 -24.58 -6.70 11.30
CA HIS A 22 -26.01 -6.44 11.19
C HIS A 22 -26.30 -5.07 10.57
N ALA A 23 -25.52 -4.05 10.94
CA ALA A 23 -25.63 -2.74 10.33
C ALA A 23 -25.27 -2.77 8.83
N LEU A 24 -24.27 -3.56 8.44
CA LEU A 24 -23.95 -3.79 7.03
C LEU A 24 -25.09 -4.48 6.27
N ASP A 25 -25.64 -5.56 6.84
CA ASP A 25 -26.78 -6.29 6.25
C ASP A 25 -28.00 -5.38 6.06
N GLU A 26 -28.30 -4.53 7.05
CA GLU A 26 -29.40 -3.58 6.98
C GLU A 26 -29.16 -2.51 5.90
N ALA A 27 -27.95 -1.92 5.87
CA ALA A 27 -27.58 -0.95 4.84
C ALA A 27 -27.71 -1.54 3.43
N PHE A 28 -27.21 -2.77 3.22
CA PHE A 28 -27.30 -3.48 1.95
C PHE A 28 -28.77 -3.72 1.55
N ASN A 29 -29.61 -4.20 2.47
CA ASN A 29 -31.02 -4.47 2.19
C ASN A 29 -31.79 -3.20 1.81
N ILE A 30 -31.50 -2.08 2.49
CA ILE A 30 -32.07 -0.78 2.14
C ILE A 30 -31.64 -0.36 0.74
N ILE A 31 -30.34 -0.43 0.43
CA ILE A 31 -29.82 -0.04 -0.89
C ILE A 31 -30.46 -0.90 -1.98
N ASN A 32 -30.37 -2.23 -1.87
CA ASN A 32 -30.83 -3.13 -2.92
C ASN A 32 -32.36 -3.09 -3.09
N GLY A 33 -33.10 -3.00 -1.98
CA GLY A 33 -34.57 -2.91 -2.02
C GLY A 33 -35.08 -1.65 -2.70
N ASN A 34 -34.35 -0.53 -2.62
CA ASN A 34 -34.72 0.73 -3.26
C ASN A 34 -34.32 0.79 -4.74
N VAL A 35 -33.15 0.24 -5.09
CA VAL A 35 -32.70 0.16 -6.49
C VAL A 35 -33.68 -0.68 -7.32
N ASP A 36 -34.07 -1.87 -6.82
CA ASP A 36 -34.88 -2.81 -7.58
C ASP A 36 -36.36 -2.40 -7.70
N ARG A 37 -36.90 -1.63 -6.74
CA ARG A 37 -38.34 -1.28 -6.69
C ARG A 37 -38.68 0.09 -7.27
N ALA A 38 -37.79 1.06 -7.11
CA ALA A 38 -38.09 2.46 -7.39
C ALA A 38 -37.24 3.05 -8.53
N GLY A 39 -36.36 2.24 -9.15
CA GLY A 39 -35.36 2.75 -10.09
C GLY A 39 -34.48 3.83 -9.46
N TRP A 40 -34.33 3.76 -8.12
CA TRP A 40 -33.72 4.83 -7.34
C TRP A 40 -32.21 4.63 -7.28
N GLU A 41 -31.46 5.68 -7.58
CA GLU A 41 -30.00 5.67 -7.56
C GLU A 41 -29.49 6.34 -6.28
N PHE A 42 -28.74 5.59 -5.48
CA PHE A 42 -27.97 6.17 -4.38
C PHE A 42 -26.78 6.96 -4.93
N PRO A 43 -26.33 8.00 -4.22
CA PRO A 43 -25.10 8.70 -4.57
C PRO A 43 -23.92 7.72 -4.71
N PRO A 44 -23.02 7.91 -5.70
CA PRO A 44 -21.88 7.03 -5.92
C PRO A 44 -21.01 6.80 -4.70
N ASP A 45 -20.87 7.81 -3.84
CA ASP A 45 -20.01 7.71 -2.66
C ASP A 45 -20.63 6.81 -1.58
N VAL A 46 -21.96 6.73 -1.46
CA VAL A 46 -22.64 5.75 -0.57
C VAL A 46 -22.42 4.33 -1.08
N LEU A 47 -22.54 4.12 -2.39
CA LEU A 47 -22.29 2.82 -3.02
C LEU A 47 -20.83 2.39 -2.86
N LEU A 48 -19.90 3.33 -3.03
CA LEU A 48 -18.49 3.10 -2.79
C LEU A 48 -18.20 2.75 -1.33
N GLN A 49 -18.80 3.47 -0.37
CA GLN A 49 -18.69 3.14 1.06
C GLN A 49 -19.21 1.74 1.36
N LEU A 50 -20.35 1.34 0.80
CA LEU A 50 -20.87 -0.02 0.95
C LEU A 50 -19.83 -1.05 0.46
N GLY A 51 -19.26 -0.82 -0.72
CA GLY A 51 -18.25 -1.70 -1.30
C GLY A 51 -16.97 -1.79 -0.47
N GLU A 52 -16.45 -0.65 -0.01
CA GLU A 52 -15.24 -0.57 0.83
C GLU A 52 -15.43 -1.23 2.19
N VAL A 53 -16.56 -0.99 2.87
CA VAL A 53 -16.89 -1.63 4.16
C VAL A 53 -17.11 -3.13 3.98
N SER A 54 -17.77 -3.55 2.90
CA SER A 54 -17.94 -4.97 2.59
C SER A 54 -16.61 -5.68 2.31
N ASN A 55 -15.72 -5.02 1.57
CA ASN A 55 -14.35 -5.48 1.36
C ASN A 55 -13.59 -5.56 2.69
N ALA A 56 -13.76 -4.56 3.56
CA ALA A 56 -13.08 -4.47 4.85
C ALA A 56 -13.43 -5.60 5.83
N LEU A 57 -14.69 -6.00 5.82
CA LEU A 57 -15.19 -7.01 6.72
C LEU A 57 -15.01 -8.44 6.18
N GLU A 58 -14.62 -8.62 4.91
CA GLU A 58 -14.37 -9.90 4.21
C GLU A 58 -15.47 -10.98 4.31
N THR A 59 -16.63 -10.68 4.89
CA THR A 59 -17.68 -11.67 5.20
C THR A 59 -18.72 -11.84 4.10
N ARG A 60 -18.95 -10.80 3.28
CA ARG A 60 -20.06 -10.74 2.30
C ARG A 60 -19.56 -10.28 0.91
N PRO A 61 -18.85 -11.13 0.14
CA PRO A 61 -18.30 -10.74 -1.16
C PRO A 61 -19.36 -10.35 -2.19
N ASN A 62 -20.60 -10.85 -2.03
CA ASN A 62 -21.73 -10.47 -2.89
C ASN A 62 -22.13 -9.00 -2.73
N TYR A 63 -21.89 -8.38 -1.56
CA TYR A 63 -22.27 -6.99 -1.32
C TYR A 63 -21.31 -6.04 -2.03
N GLU A 64 -20.02 -6.35 -1.97
CA GLU A 64 -18.98 -5.65 -2.72
C GLU A 64 -19.20 -5.76 -4.23
N LEU A 65 -19.45 -6.97 -4.75
CA LEU A 65 -19.77 -7.15 -6.17
C LEU A 65 -20.97 -6.30 -6.57
N ARG A 66 -22.05 -6.36 -5.78
CA ARG A 66 -23.26 -5.60 -6.06
C ARG A 66 -23.01 -4.09 -6.03
N ALA A 67 -22.23 -3.59 -5.07
CA ALA A 67 -21.84 -2.19 -5.03
C ALA A 67 -21.08 -1.76 -6.30
N LEU A 68 -20.13 -2.59 -6.76
CA LEU A 68 -19.37 -2.36 -7.99
C LEU A 68 -20.28 -2.36 -9.22
N GLU A 69 -21.21 -3.31 -9.35
CA GLU A 69 -22.19 -3.34 -10.44
C GLU A 69 -23.03 -2.07 -10.50
N LEU A 70 -23.43 -1.54 -9.34
CA LEU A 70 -24.20 -0.30 -9.26
C LEU A 70 -23.34 0.91 -9.65
N LEU A 71 -22.09 0.98 -9.18
CA LEU A 71 -21.15 2.06 -9.56
C LEU A 71 -20.86 2.07 -11.07
N GLU A 72 -20.70 0.90 -11.69
CA GLU A 72 -20.44 0.75 -13.13
C GLU A 72 -21.60 1.26 -14.00
N ARG A 73 -22.83 1.22 -13.48
CA ARG A 73 -24.01 1.78 -14.17
C ARG A 73 -24.00 3.31 -14.19
N LEU A 74 -23.44 3.94 -13.15
CA LEU A 74 -23.48 5.40 -12.97
C LEU A 74 -22.48 6.18 -13.83
N LYS A 75 -21.63 5.51 -14.63
CA LYS A 75 -20.61 6.12 -15.52
C LYS A 75 -19.87 7.30 -14.85
N LEU A 76 -19.16 6.99 -13.77
CA LEU A 76 -18.48 8.00 -12.96
C LEU A 76 -17.52 8.87 -13.78
N GLU A 77 -17.53 10.16 -13.49
CA GLU A 77 -16.54 11.11 -14.01
C GLU A 77 -15.12 10.75 -13.53
N ASP A 78 -14.11 11.27 -14.22
CA ASP A 78 -12.69 11.08 -13.88
C ASP A 78 -12.34 11.87 -12.61
N ASN A 79 -12.76 11.38 -11.45
CA ASN A 79 -12.52 12.01 -10.15
C ASN A 79 -12.01 10.98 -9.12
N GLN A 80 -11.83 11.45 -7.88
CA GLN A 80 -11.39 10.62 -6.76
C GLN A 80 -12.28 9.39 -6.53
N LEU A 81 -13.60 9.50 -6.71
CA LEU A 81 -14.53 8.39 -6.51
C LEU A 81 -14.31 7.30 -7.53
N ARG A 82 -14.09 7.66 -8.80
CA ARG A 82 -13.75 6.68 -9.85
C ARG A 82 -12.43 5.98 -9.57
N ALA A 83 -11.40 6.72 -9.16
CA ALA A 83 -10.12 6.12 -8.79
C ALA A 83 -10.26 5.12 -7.62
N ARG A 84 -11.01 5.48 -6.57
CA ARG A 84 -11.31 4.56 -5.45
C ARG A 84 -12.12 3.34 -5.90
N ALA A 85 -13.12 3.52 -6.75
CA ALA A 85 -13.90 2.42 -7.31
C ALA A 85 -13.04 1.44 -8.13
N LEU A 86 -12.07 1.95 -8.91
CA LEU A 86 -11.11 1.12 -9.63
C LEU A 86 -10.18 0.34 -8.68
N LEU A 87 -9.72 0.96 -7.59
CA LEU A 87 -8.93 0.27 -6.57
C LEU A 87 -9.74 -0.82 -5.86
N LEU A 88 -11.00 -0.54 -5.52
CA LEU A 88 -11.93 -1.53 -4.98
C LEU A 88 -12.15 -2.69 -5.96
N ARG A 89 -12.35 -2.39 -7.25
CA ARG A 89 -12.46 -3.42 -8.30
C ARG A 89 -11.21 -4.29 -8.38
N CYS A 90 -10.02 -3.69 -8.29
CA CYS A 90 -8.75 -4.40 -8.26
C CYS A 90 -8.69 -5.43 -7.11
N LEU A 91 -9.06 -5.00 -5.89
CA LEU A 91 -9.12 -5.87 -4.71
C LEU A 91 -10.13 -7.01 -4.89
N TYR A 92 -11.33 -6.69 -5.38
CA TYR A 92 -12.36 -7.69 -5.66
C TYR A 92 -11.86 -8.78 -6.62
N GLU A 93 -11.27 -8.37 -7.75
CA GLU A 93 -10.78 -9.31 -8.77
C GLU A 93 -9.64 -10.21 -8.26
N SER A 94 -8.78 -9.68 -7.38
CA SER A 94 -7.76 -10.47 -6.68
C SER A 94 -8.39 -11.52 -5.76
N LYS A 95 -9.42 -11.17 -4.97
CA LYS A 95 -10.11 -12.11 -4.09
C LYS A 95 -10.85 -13.19 -4.87
N VAL A 96 -11.51 -12.84 -5.98
CA VAL A 96 -12.17 -13.80 -6.87
C VAL A 96 -11.16 -14.82 -7.40
N THR A 97 -9.93 -14.41 -7.70
CA THR A 97 -8.86 -15.32 -8.12
C THR A 97 -8.59 -16.42 -7.10
N ASN A 98 -8.58 -16.06 -5.81
CA ASN A 98 -8.38 -17.00 -4.71
C ASN A 98 -9.61 -17.89 -4.50
N GLN A 99 -10.82 -17.31 -4.55
CA GLN A 99 -12.09 -18.04 -4.40
C GLN A 99 -12.31 -19.09 -5.50
N LEU A 100 -11.97 -18.76 -6.75
CA LEU A 100 -12.05 -19.68 -7.88
C LEU A 100 -10.91 -20.71 -7.90
N ASN A 101 -9.97 -20.65 -6.94
CA ASN A 101 -8.81 -21.51 -6.83
C ASN A 101 -8.05 -21.64 -8.17
N LEU A 102 -7.88 -20.51 -8.87
CA LEU A 102 -7.20 -20.49 -10.15
C LEU A 102 -5.72 -20.87 -9.98
N LYS A 103 -5.21 -21.65 -10.93
CA LYS A 103 -3.82 -22.15 -10.94
C LYS A 103 -3.15 -21.84 -12.27
N GLY A 104 -1.82 -21.93 -12.28
CA GLY A 104 -1.04 -21.75 -13.50
C GLY A 104 -1.23 -20.35 -14.10
N ASP A 105 -1.20 -20.30 -15.42
CA ASP A 105 -1.32 -19.07 -16.20
C ASP A 105 -2.66 -18.37 -15.98
N ARG A 106 -3.75 -19.11 -15.75
CA ARG A 106 -5.06 -18.51 -15.45
C ARG A 106 -5.03 -17.62 -14.21
N ARG A 107 -4.22 -17.99 -13.20
CA ARG A 107 -4.02 -17.15 -12.02
C ARG A 107 -3.25 -15.89 -12.38
N VAL A 108 -2.19 -16.02 -13.18
CA VAL A 108 -1.39 -14.87 -13.66
C VAL A 108 -2.26 -13.90 -14.43
N ASP A 109 -3.05 -14.40 -15.38
CA ASP A 109 -3.90 -13.58 -16.24
C ASP A 109 -4.95 -12.83 -15.44
N ARG A 110 -5.56 -13.49 -14.43
CA ARG A 110 -6.55 -12.82 -13.58
C ARG A 110 -5.92 -11.74 -12.69
N ILE A 111 -4.73 -11.98 -12.14
CA ILE A 111 -4.02 -10.94 -11.37
C ILE A 111 -3.58 -9.79 -12.28
N LYS A 112 -3.11 -10.06 -13.50
CA LYS A 112 -2.82 -8.99 -14.48
C LYS A 112 -4.06 -8.18 -14.83
N PHE A 113 -5.19 -8.85 -15.03
CA PHE A 113 -6.48 -8.20 -15.25
C PHE A 113 -6.85 -7.30 -14.06
N ALA A 114 -6.71 -7.78 -12.83
CA ALA A 114 -6.94 -6.98 -11.62
C ALA A 114 -6.01 -5.75 -11.58
N LEU A 115 -4.71 -5.93 -11.84
CA LEU A 115 -3.72 -4.85 -11.87
C LEU A 115 -4.00 -3.81 -12.97
N GLY A 116 -4.71 -4.17 -14.04
CA GLY A 116 -5.18 -3.21 -15.05
C GLY A 116 -6.00 -2.08 -14.44
N PHE A 117 -6.94 -2.39 -13.53
CA PHE A 117 -7.74 -1.38 -12.82
C PHE A 117 -6.89 -0.50 -11.92
N LEU A 118 -5.88 -1.07 -11.27
CA LEU A 118 -4.94 -0.33 -10.42
C LEU A 118 -4.14 0.69 -11.21
N LEU A 119 -3.62 0.30 -12.38
CA LEU A 119 -2.86 1.21 -13.24
C LEU A 119 -3.76 2.30 -13.83
N GLU A 120 -5.02 2.00 -14.13
CA GLU A 120 -6.00 3.01 -14.51
C GLU A 120 -6.26 4.01 -13.36
N ALA A 121 -6.39 3.53 -12.11
CA ALA A 121 -6.55 4.39 -10.94
C ALA A 121 -5.34 5.33 -10.73
N ILE A 122 -4.12 4.81 -10.88
CA ILE A 122 -2.88 5.60 -10.80
C ILE A 122 -2.86 6.66 -11.90
N LYS A 123 -3.22 6.30 -13.13
CA LYS A 123 -3.26 7.24 -14.26
C LYS A 123 -4.23 8.39 -13.98
N LEU A 124 -5.40 8.12 -13.41
CA LEU A 124 -6.36 9.15 -13.01
C LEU A 124 -5.81 10.05 -11.89
N ALA A 125 -5.16 9.46 -10.88
CA ALA A 125 -4.59 10.21 -9.76
C ALA A 125 -3.41 11.11 -10.17
N LEU A 126 -2.66 10.73 -11.21
CA LEU A 126 -1.50 11.48 -11.71
C LEU A 126 -1.83 12.54 -12.77
N GLN A 127 -3.10 12.72 -13.15
CA GLN A 127 -3.46 13.81 -14.08
C GLN A 127 -3.02 15.16 -13.51
N ALA A 128 -2.47 16.03 -14.37
CA ALA A 128 -1.74 17.22 -13.95
C ALA A 128 -2.58 18.22 -13.14
N ASP A 129 -3.89 18.28 -13.40
CA ASP A 129 -4.89 19.07 -12.68
C ASP A 129 -5.21 18.52 -11.29
N LYS A 130 -4.94 17.22 -11.05
CA LYS A 130 -5.39 16.47 -9.88
C LYS A 130 -4.25 15.98 -9.00
N LYS A 131 -3.01 16.01 -9.47
CA LYS A 131 -1.85 15.41 -8.80
C LYS A 131 -1.66 15.86 -7.34
N GLU A 132 -1.82 17.16 -7.05
CA GLU A 132 -1.72 17.66 -5.67
C GLU A 132 -2.87 17.15 -4.79
N ARG A 133 -4.08 17.07 -5.38
CA ARG A 133 -5.29 16.65 -4.68
C ARG A 133 -5.35 15.14 -4.44
N TYR A 134 -4.90 14.35 -5.40
CA TYR A 134 -5.07 12.89 -5.45
C TYR A 134 -3.78 12.13 -5.18
N GLY A 135 -2.72 12.80 -4.69
CA GLY A 135 -1.46 12.14 -4.37
C GLY A 135 -1.60 10.99 -3.37
N PHE A 136 -2.53 11.08 -2.41
CA PHE A 136 -2.83 9.99 -1.48
C PHE A 136 -3.39 8.74 -2.19
N LEU A 137 -4.11 8.89 -3.31
CA LEU A 137 -4.60 7.75 -4.09
C LEU A 137 -3.46 6.96 -4.73
N VAL A 138 -2.36 7.62 -5.12
CA VAL A 138 -1.17 6.93 -5.62
C VAL A 138 -0.52 6.09 -4.53
N TYR A 139 -0.45 6.62 -3.31
CA TYR A 139 0.03 5.86 -2.16
C TYR A 139 -0.89 4.67 -1.86
N ASN A 140 -2.20 4.89 -1.81
CA ASN A 140 -3.20 3.84 -1.58
C ASN A 140 -3.14 2.76 -2.67
N ALA A 141 -2.98 3.17 -3.93
CA ALA A 141 -2.78 2.25 -5.05
C ALA A 141 -1.51 1.40 -4.87
N SER A 142 -0.43 1.95 -4.33
CA SER A 142 0.78 1.16 -4.06
C SER A 142 0.56 0.09 -2.98
N LEU A 143 -0.26 0.38 -1.96
CA LEU A 143 -0.66 -0.61 -0.95
C LEU A 143 -1.56 -1.71 -1.55
N VAL A 144 -2.53 -1.32 -2.38
CA VAL A 144 -3.37 -2.28 -3.12
C VAL A 144 -2.51 -3.14 -4.07
N PHE A 145 -1.49 -2.55 -4.71
CA PHE A 145 -0.56 -3.29 -5.56
C PHE A 145 0.13 -4.38 -4.75
N TRP A 146 0.63 -4.05 -3.57
CA TRP A 146 1.26 -5.03 -2.69
C TRP A 146 0.32 -6.19 -2.38
N GLU A 147 -0.89 -5.90 -1.89
CA GLU A 147 -1.91 -6.90 -1.57
C GLU A 147 -2.21 -7.85 -2.75
N VAL A 148 -2.47 -7.26 -3.92
CA VAL A 148 -2.89 -7.99 -5.13
C VAL A 148 -1.75 -8.78 -5.77
N SER A 149 -0.51 -8.31 -5.65
CA SER A 149 0.66 -8.94 -6.29
C SER A 149 1.24 -10.10 -5.48
N ARG A 150 0.89 -10.25 -4.20
CA ARG A 150 1.39 -11.33 -3.30
C ARG A 150 1.39 -12.72 -3.93
N PRO A 151 0.32 -13.19 -4.61
CA PRO A 151 0.32 -14.49 -5.27
C PRO A 151 1.43 -14.73 -6.29
N LEU A 152 1.93 -13.66 -6.90
CA LEU A 152 2.96 -13.69 -7.95
C LEU A 152 4.36 -13.38 -7.41
N MET A 153 4.51 -13.07 -6.12
CA MET A 153 5.81 -12.75 -5.49
C MET A 153 6.70 -13.98 -5.22
N ARG A 154 6.34 -15.16 -5.71
CA ARG A 154 7.18 -16.36 -5.62
C ARG A 154 8.21 -16.41 -6.75
N PRO A 155 9.42 -16.96 -6.52
CA PRO A 155 10.43 -17.10 -7.56
C PRO A 155 9.89 -17.80 -8.83
N GLY A 156 10.31 -17.31 -9.99
CA GLY A 156 9.85 -17.72 -11.31
C GLY A 156 8.54 -17.08 -11.79
N TRP A 157 7.79 -16.39 -10.92
CA TRP A 157 6.50 -15.77 -11.25
C TRP A 157 6.56 -14.24 -11.20
N ARG A 158 7.59 -13.66 -10.56
CA ARG A 158 7.72 -12.22 -10.35
C ARG A 158 7.98 -11.47 -11.65
N GLN A 159 8.47 -12.15 -12.67
CA GLN A 159 8.65 -11.60 -14.02
C GLN A 159 7.36 -10.96 -14.58
N HIS A 160 6.19 -11.43 -14.16
CA HIS A 160 4.90 -10.88 -14.57
C HIS A 160 4.54 -9.55 -13.89
N LEU A 161 5.27 -9.16 -12.85
CA LEU A 161 5.06 -7.93 -12.07
C LEU A 161 6.01 -6.80 -12.45
N VAL A 162 6.99 -7.03 -13.34
CA VAL A 162 8.01 -6.03 -13.71
C VAL A 162 7.38 -4.71 -14.16
N GLU A 163 6.44 -4.77 -15.11
CA GLU A 163 5.80 -3.56 -15.63
C GLU A 163 4.91 -2.87 -14.56
N PRO A 164 3.97 -3.58 -13.89
CA PRO A 164 3.16 -2.96 -12.83
C PRO A 164 3.99 -2.30 -11.72
N VAL A 165 5.04 -2.98 -11.20
CA VAL A 165 5.84 -2.42 -10.11
C VAL A 165 6.65 -1.20 -10.56
N GLN A 166 7.15 -1.18 -11.79
CA GLN A 166 7.81 0.00 -12.37
C GLN A 166 6.86 1.20 -12.44
N GLN A 167 5.63 0.98 -12.90
CA GLN A 167 4.62 2.05 -12.98
C GLN A 167 4.24 2.57 -11.59
N VAL A 168 4.10 1.69 -10.59
CA VAL A 168 3.85 2.07 -9.20
C VAL A 168 5.02 2.89 -8.64
N ILE A 169 6.27 2.43 -8.81
CA ILE A 169 7.46 3.18 -8.36
C ILE A 169 7.55 4.54 -9.03
N ALA A 170 7.32 4.61 -10.35
CA ALA A 170 7.33 5.86 -11.09
C ALA A 170 6.24 6.83 -10.60
N ALA A 171 5.07 6.32 -10.23
CA ALA A 171 3.98 7.11 -9.67
C ALA A 171 4.32 7.61 -8.26
N VAL A 172 4.84 6.73 -7.40
CA VAL A 172 5.24 7.04 -6.02
C VAL A 172 6.37 8.08 -5.99
N ASN A 173 7.34 8.00 -6.91
CA ASN A 173 8.42 8.98 -7.03
C ASN A 173 7.95 10.38 -7.45
N GLN A 174 6.73 10.52 -7.96
CA GLN A 174 6.15 11.81 -8.30
C GLN A 174 5.49 12.51 -7.10
N LEU A 175 5.32 11.80 -5.98
CA LEU A 175 4.81 12.35 -4.73
C LEU A 175 5.94 12.99 -3.93
N PRO A 176 5.65 14.03 -3.13
CA PRO A 176 6.66 14.58 -2.24
C PRO A 176 7.03 13.58 -1.13
N PRO A 177 8.29 13.61 -0.66
CA PRO A 177 8.77 12.71 0.38
C PRO A 177 8.11 13.00 1.73
N LYS A 178 7.89 11.96 2.54
CA LYS A 178 7.55 12.12 3.96
C LYS A 178 8.72 12.69 4.74
N PRO A 179 8.52 13.79 5.50
CA PRO A 179 9.42 14.08 6.59
C PRO A 179 9.42 12.86 7.52
N ILE A 180 10.53 12.13 7.55
CA ILE A 180 10.69 11.02 8.49
C ILE A 180 10.68 11.67 9.88
N PRO A 181 9.76 11.30 10.78
CA PRO A 181 9.81 11.81 12.13
C PRO A 181 11.18 11.44 12.71
N GLU A 182 11.95 12.45 13.11
CA GLU A 182 13.20 12.23 13.83
C GLU A 182 12.94 11.27 14.99
N PRO A 183 13.88 10.37 15.35
CA PRO A 183 13.67 9.44 16.44
C PRO A 183 13.26 10.24 17.66
N ILE A 184 11.99 10.12 18.02
CA ILE A 184 11.42 10.74 19.20
C ILE A 184 12.24 10.15 20.34
N VAL A 185 13.18 10.93 20.84
CA VAL A 185 13.77 10.72 22.16
C VAL A 185 12.60 10.91 23.10
N ALA A 186 11.85 9.84 23.30
CA ALA A 186 10.69 9.78 24.16
C ALA A 186 11.21 10.07 25.56
N ASN A 187 10.99 11.30 26.02
CA ASN A 187 10.56 11.66 27.38
C ASN A 187 10.52 13.17 27.66
N SER A 188 10.79 14.07 26.69
CA SER A 188 10.63 15.52 26.94
C SER A 188 9.31 16.06 26.37
N SER A 189 8.55 16.77 27.21
CA SER A 189 7.37 17.56 26.82
C SER A 189 7.70 18.61 25.74
N ALA A 190 8.97 19.03 25.66
CA ALA A 190 9.49 19.94 24.65
C ALA A 190 9.46 19.35 23.24
N ALA A 191 9.76 18.06 23.06
CA ALA A 191 9.72 17.41 21.74
C ALA A 191 8.29 17.31 21.20
N ARG A 192 7.30 17.09 22.09
CA ARG A 192 5.87 17.14 21.73
C ARG A 192 5.43 18.57 21.36
N ALA A 193 5.90 19.56 22.12
CA ALA A 193 5.59 20.96 21.84
C ALA A 193 6.19 21.45 20.51
N GLU A 194 7.41 21.04 20.16
CA GLU A 194 8.03 21.41 18.87
C GLU A 194 7.37 20.67 17.69
N LEU A 195 6.97 19.41 17.85
CA LEU A 195 6.17 18.71 16.83
C LEU A 195 4.80 19.38 16.62
N GLU A 196 4.13 19.78 17.71
CA GLU A 196 2.88 20.53 17.64
C GLU A 196 3.10 21.93 17.03
N ARG A 197 4.27 22.56 17.26
CA ARG A 197 4.64 23.84 16.64
C ARG A 197 4.92 23.68 15.15
N GLN A 198 5.65 22.66 14.73
CA GLN A 198 5.89 22.35 13.31
C GLN A 198 4.59 21.97 12.60
N ARG A 199 3.70 21.26 13.28
CA ARG A 199 2.35 20.96 12.80
C ARG A 199 1.52 22.24 12.65
N LYS A 200 1.50 23.12 13.66
CA LYS A 200 0.83 24.42 13.58
C LYS A 200 1.43 25.34 12.52
N GLU A 201 2.75 25.40 12.38
CA GLU A 201 3.40 26.16 11.32
C GLU A 201 3.11 25.59 9.92
N ALA A 202 2.91 24.29 9.79
CA ALA A 202 2.44 23.65 8.57
C ALA A 202 0.95 23.90 8.31
N GLU A 203 0.11 23.93 9.36
CA GLU A 203 -1.31 24.30 9.31
C GLU A 203 -1.49 25.80 8.98
N ASP A 204 -0.69 26.69 9.56
CA ASP A 204 -0.68 28.14 9.32
C ASP A 204 -0.14 28.48 7.92
N LYS A 205 0.81 27.69 7.39
CA LYS A 205 1.23 27.76 5.97
C LYS A 205 0.27 27.04 5.01
N ALA A 206 -0.66 26.25 5.54
CA ALA A 206 -1.72 25.57 4.80
C ALA A 206 -3.03 26.38 4.74
N GLU A 207 -3.02 27.67 5.08
CA GLU A 207 -3.96 28.65 4.52
C GLU A 207 -3.69 28.86 3.01
N ALA A 208 -3.71 27.77 2.26
CA ALA A 208 -3.86 27.79 0.83
C ALA A 208 -5.36 27.75 0.50
N PRO A 209 -5.79 28.41 -0.60
CA PRO A 209 -7.19 28.42 -1.02
C PRO A 209 -7.74 26.99 -1.14
N PRO A 210 -9.08 26.81 -0.99
CA PRO A 210 -9.73 25.49 -1.03
C PRO A 210 -9.44 24.83 -2.38
N GLY A 211 -8.43 23.95 -2.42
CA GLY A 211 -7.91 23.43 -3.68
C GLY A 211 -6.51 22.80 -3.61
N LYS A 212 -5.66 23.16 -2.65
CA LYS A 212 -4.37 22.48 -2.47
C LYS A 212 -4.55 21.25 -1.59
N GLY A 213 -4.54 20.07 -2.21
CA GLY A 213 -4.49 18.81 -1.47
C GLY A 213 -3.24 18.75 -0.62
N VAL A 214 -3.40 18.30 0.63
CA VAL A 214 -2.25 18.01 1.49
C VAL A 214 -1.40 16.97 0.77
N PRO A 215 -0.13 17.25 0.47
CA PRO A 215 0.68 16.30 -0.26
C PRO A 215 0.88 15.04 0.59
N CYS A 216 0.43 13.88 0.09
CA CYS A 216 0.59 12.62 0.79
C CYS A 216 2.07 12.25 0.78
N PRO A 217 2.73 12.19 1.94
CA PRO A 217 4.16 12.01 1.96
C PRO A 217 4.48 10.50 1.88
N VAL A 218 5.28 10.09 0.90
CA VAL A 218 5.68 8.66 0.76
C VAL A 218 6.73 8.30 1.79
N ASP A 219 6.51 7.18 2.49
CA ASP A 219 7.50 6.60 3.39
C ASP A 219 8.70 6.05 2.60
N VAL A 220 9.91 6.49 2.95
CA VAL A 220 11.16 6.00 2.36
C VAL A 220 11.30 4.49 2.51
N VAL A 221 10.82 3.92 3.62
CA VAL A 221 10.82 2.47 3.87
C VAL A 221 10.01 1.75 2.81
N TRP A 222 8.81 2.27 2.52
CA TRP A 222 7.93 1.71 1.49
C TRP A 222 8.57 1.78 0.10
N LYS A 223 9.23 2.90 -0.22
CA LYS A 223 9.99 3.02 -1.48
C LYS A 223 11.11 1.98 -1.57
N ILE A 224 11.86 1.77 -0.49
CA ILE A 224 12.92 0.75 -0.44
C ILE A 224 12.34 -0.64 -0.70
N GLU A 225 11.21 -0.98 -0.09
CA GLU A 225 10.55 -2.28 -0.32
C GLU A 225 10.09 -2.45 -1.77
N LEU A 226 9.47 -1.45 -2.38
CA LEU A 226 9.08 -1.50 -3.79
C LEU A 226 10.30 -1.71 -4.71
N LEU A 227 11.42 -1.01 -4.44
CA LEU A 227 12.66 -1.20 -5.19
C LEU A 227 13.25 -2.60 -5.03
N LEU A 228 13.19 -3.18 -3.83
CA LEU A 228 13.59 -4.56 -3.59
C LEU A 228 12.70 -5.54 -4.37
N GLN A 229 11.38 -5.32 -4.40
CA GLN A 229 10.49 -6.14 -5.22
C GLN A 229 10.82 -6.04 -6.71
N LEU A 230 11.04 -4.82 -7.22
CA LEU A 230 11.45 -4.61 -8.60
C LEU A 230 12.75 -5.36 -8.93
N ALA A 231 13.75 -5.32 -8.02
CA ALA A 231 15.00 -6.05 -8.20
C ALA A 231 14.75 -7.55 -8.45
N PHE A 232 13.96 -8.19 -7.57
CA PHE A 232 13.62 -9.61 -7.71
C PHE A 232 12.72 -9.91 -8.91
N CYS A 233 11.83 -9.00 -9.31
CA CYS A 233 11.03 -9.15 -10.53
C CYS A 233 11.92 -9.13 -11.78
N LEU A 234 12.91 -8.24 -11.83
CA LEU A 234 13.86 -8.13 -12.93
C LEU A 234 14.80 -9.33 -13.00
N GLU A 235 15.22 -9.87 -11.85
CA GLU A 235 15.97 -11.12 -11.77
C GLU A 235 15.19 -12.28 -12.40
N ASP A 236 13.94 -12.50 -11.97
CA ASP A 236 13.07 -13.55 -12.52
C ASP A 236 12.86 -13.38 -14.04
N ALA A 237 12.86 -12.13 -14.53
CA ALA A 237 12.75 -11.81 -15.95
C ALA A 237 14.08 -11.95 -16.74
N GLY A 238 15.15 -12.43 -16.10
CA GLY A 238 16.48 -12.57 -16.72
C GLY A 238 17.24 -11.25 -16.90
N LYS A 239 16.74 -10.15 -16.36
CA LYS A 239 17.34 -8.79 -16.43
C LYS A 239 18.16 -8.48 -15.17
N VAL A 240 19.05 -9.39 -14.80
CA VAL A 240 19.87 -9.28 -13.57
C VAL A 240 20.63 -7.95 -13.44
N PRO A 241 21.24 -7.37 -14.50
CA PRO A 241 21.90 -6.07 -14.37
C PRO A 241 20.96 -4.92 -13.98
N ASP A 242 19.72 -4.94 -14.47
CA ASP A 242 18.73 -3.92 -14.10
C ASP A 242 18.18 -4.19 -12.70
N GLY A 243 18.05 -5.45 -12.31
CA GLY A 243 17.73 -5.83 -10.93
C GLY A 243 18.77 -5.34 -9.93
N GLN A 244 20.06 -5.45 -10.27
CA GLN A 244 21.15 -4.90 -9.46
C GLN A 244 21.06 -3.39 -9.33
N LYS A 245 20.75 -2.64 -10.41
CA LYS A 245 20.55 -1.19 -10.34
C LYS A 245 19.42 -0.80 -9.39
N ALA A 246 18.28 -1.51 -9.43
CA ALA A 246 17.16 -1.27 -8.52
C ALA A 246 17.55 -1.54 -7.05
N LEU A 247 18.33 -2.59 -6.80
CA LEU A 247 18.89 -2.88 -5.49
C LEU A 247 19.87 -1.80 -5.01
N ASP A 248 20.73 -1.29 -5.89
CA ASP A 248 21.66 -0.21 -5.57
C ASP A 248 20.93 1.11 -5.25
N GLU A 249 19.80 1.38 -5.93
CA GLU A 249 18.91 2.49 -5.59
C GLU A 249 18.31 2.31 -4.19
N ALA A 250 17.85 1.10 -3.84
CA ALA A 250 17.32 0.78 -2.52
C ALA A 250 18.37 0.98 -1.41
N VAL A 251 19.62 0.56 -1.66
CA VAL A 251 20.76 0.75 -0.75
C VAL A 251 21.06 2.24 -0.57
N THR A 252 21.05 3.00 -1.66
CA THR A 252 21.29 4.45 -1.63
C THR A 252 20.20 5.17 -0.85
N ALA A 253 18.93 4.80 -1.07
CA ALA A 253 17.80 5.33 -0.32
C ALA A 253 17.92 5.06 1.19
N LEU A 254 18.35 3.86 1.58
CA LEU A 254 18.61 3.52 2.99
C LEU A 254 19.77 4.32 3.58
N LYS A 255 20.89 4.46 2.86
CA LYS A 255 22.07 5.22 3.31
C LYS A 255 21.75 6.71 3.51
N ASN A 256 20.94 7.27 2.63
CA ASN A 256 20.50 8.66 2.72
C ASN A 256 19.51 8.91 3.88
N ASN A 257 18.93 7.84 4.45
CA ASN A 257 17.92 7.92 5.50
C ASN A 257 18.29 7.02 6.69
N PRO A 258 19.36 7.34 7.45
CA PRO A 258 19.85 6.48 8.54
C PRO A 258 18.82 6.28 9.65
N ASN A 259 17.87 7.21 9.83
CA ASN A 259 16.77 7.06 10.78
C ASN A 259 15.84 5.91 10.40
N ALA A 260 15.63 5.63 9.10
CA ALA A 260 14.80 4.51 8.66
C ALA A 260 15.36 3.17 9.17
N GLY A 261 16.69 2.98 9.11
CA GLY A 261 17.33 1.77 9.64
C GLY A 261 17.24 1.63 11.18
N LYS A 262 17.13 2.75 11.91
CA LYS A 262 16.94 2.74 13.37
C LYS A 262 15.48 2.45 13.74
N THR A 263 14.54 3.11 13.06
CA THR A 263 13.09 2.95 13.28
C THR A 263 12.61 1.57 12.83
N PHE A 264 13.21 1.02 11.76
CA PHE A 264 12.86 -0.28 11.20
C PHE A 264 14.09 -1.19 11.16
N PRO A 265 14.47 -1.84 12.29
CA PRO A 265 15.69 -2.63 12.39
C PRO A 265 15.78 -3.82 11.43
N TRP A 266 14.64 -4.30 10.92
CA TRP A 266 14.57 -5.38 9.93
C TRP A 266 14.98 -4.93 8.51
N LEU A 267 14.90 -3.63 8.21
CA LEU A 267 15.12 -3.10 6.86
C LEU A 267 16.58 -3.23 6.40
N PRO A 268 17.61 -2.83 7.19
CA PRO A 268 19.01 -3.05 6.80
C PRO A 268 19.35 -4.52 6.57
N GLN A 269 18.80 -5.42 7.40
CA GLN A 269 19.01 -6.86 7.26
C GLN A 269 18.37 -7.41 5.96
N THR A 270 17.21 -6.89 5.60
CA THR A 270 16.50 -7.26 4.36
C THR A 270 17.29 -6.81 3.13
N VAL A 271 17.75 -5.55 3.11
CA VAL A 271 18.58 -5.01 2.02
C VAL A 271 19.90 -5.79 1.89
N LEU A 272 20.56 -6.10 3.02
CA LEU A 272 21.78 -6.92 2.98
C LEU A 272 21.51 -8.33 2.44
N SER A 273 20.41 -8.96 2.85
CA SER A 273 20.05 -10.30 2.36
C SER A 273 19.83 -10.30 0.84
N ALA A 274 19.17 -9.28 0.31
CA ALA A 274 19.03 -9.09 -1.13
C ALA A 274 20.41 -8.91 -1.82
N ARG A 275 21.33 -8.15 -1.24
CA ARG A 275 22.69 -8.01 -1.79
C ARG A 275 23.49 -9.29 -1.79
N CYS A 276 23.43 -10.08 -0.72
CA CYS A 276 24.03 -11.40 -0.68
C CYS A 276 23.47 -12.29 -1.79
N HIS A 277 22.16 -12.23 -2.04
CA HIS A 277 21.51 -12.97 -3.13
C HIS A 277 22.04 -12.56 -4.50
N PHE A 278 22.03 -11.26 -4.83
CA PHE A 278 22.51 -10.78 -6.13
C PHE A 278 24.03 -10.96 -6.32
N ALA A 279 24.82 -10.94 -5.24
CA ALA A 279 26.26 -11.20 -5.32
C ALA A 279 26.57 -12.68 -5.65
N LYS A 280 25.69 -13.62 -5.32
CA LYS A 280 25.85 -15.02 -5.77
C LYS A 280 25.69 -15.15 -7.28
N LEU A 281 24.83 -14.32 -7.88
CA LEU A 281 24.60 -14.31 -9.32
C LEU A 281 25.75 -13.63 -10.08
N ASN A 282 26.46 -12.71 -9.42
CA ASN A 282 27.57 -11.93 -9.98
C ASN A 282 28.87 -12.19 -9.20
N SER A 283 29.70 -13.12 -9.67
CA SER A 283 30.94 -13.56 -9.01
C SER A 283 31.93 -12.44 -8.62
N GLY A 284 31.83 -11.25 -9.24
CA GLY A 284 32.64 -10.07 -8.92
C GLY A 284 32.13 -9.19 -7.75
N SER A 285 30.92 -9.42 -7.22
CA SER A 285 30.24 -8.49 -6.29
C SER A 285 30.45 -8.79 -4.80
N MET A 286 31.02 -9.95 -4.45
CA MET A 286 31.15 -10.40 -3.06
C MET A 286 31.99 -9.50 -2.15
N ASN A 287 32.97 -8.77 -2.71
CA ASN A 287 33.79 -7.83 -1.95
C ASN A 287 32.97 -6.61 -1.46
N ALA A 288 32.02 -6.13 -2.25
CA ALA A 288 31.15 -5.02 -1.85
C ALA A 288 30.23 -5.43 -0.70
N VAL A 289 29.68 -6.66 -0.74
CA VAL A 289 28.83 -7.19 0.34
C VAL A 289 29.59 -7.28 1.67
N ARG A 290 30.84 -7.73 1.65
CA ARG A 290 31.70 -7.81 2.86
C ARG A 290 31.92 -6.44 3.49
N THR A 291 32.17 -5.41 2.68
CA THR A 291 32.36 -4.04 3.17
C THR A 291 31.12 -3.52 3.88
N ASP A 292 29.93 -3.71 3.32
CA ASP A 292 28.69 -3.22 3.92
C ASP A 292 28.26 -4.05 5.15
N ALA A 293 28.52 -5.36 5.18
CA ALA A 293 28.30 -6.19 6.37
C ALA A 293 29.15 -5.74 7.57
N ASN A 294 30.38 -5.28 7.31
CA ASN A 294 31.30 -4.79 8.34
C ASN A 294 30.94 -3.39 8.87
N ALA A 295 30.16 -2.60 8.12
CA ALA A 295 29.83 -1.21 8.45
C ALA A 295 28.65 -1.05 9.43
N SER A 296 27.83 -2.09 9.64
CA SER A 296 26.66 -2.03 10.53
C SER A 296 26.88 -2.85 11.81
N ASN A 297 26.87 -2.18 12.97
CA ASN A 297 27.00 -2.82 14.28
C ASN A 297 25.84 -3.79 14.58
N ALA A 298 24.63 -3.53 14.06
CA ALA A 298 23.49 -4.44 14.15
C ALA A 298 23.70 -5.73 13.32
N THR A 299 24.58 -5.67 12.33
CA THR A 299 24.81 -6.74 11.35
C THR A 299 25.98 -7.65 11.72
N ARG A 300 26.86 -7.22 12.63
CA ARG A 300 27.87 -8.09 13.26
C ARG A 300 27.23 -9.26 14.01
N ALA A 301 26.08 -9.06 14.66
CA ALA A 301 25.38 -10.13 15.39
C ALA A 301 24.87 -11.23 14.44
N THR A 302 24.26 -10.87 13.30
CA THR A 302 23.77 -11.83 12.30
C THR A 302 24.89 -12.47 11.47
N ALA A 303 25.98 -11.75 11.17
CA ALA A 303 27.17 -12.33 10.54
C ALA A 303 27.83 -13.40 11.43
N THR A 304 27.72 -13.27 12.76
CA THR A 304 28.24 -14.25 13.73
C THR A 304 27.30 -15.45 13.90
N VAL A 305 25.97 -15.27 13.75
CA VAL A 305 24.98 -16.38 13.74
C VAL A 305 25.01 -17.14 12.41
N SER A 306 25.37 -16.49 11.30
CA SER A 306 25.62 -17.12 9.99
C SER A 306 27.11 -17.41 9.77
N GLY A 307 27.77 -18.08 10.72
CA GLY A 307 29.19 -18.48 10.72
C GLY A 307 29.65 -19.41 9.57
N ARG A 308 29.18 -19.19 8.34
CA ARG A 308 29.62 -19.83 7.09
C ARG A 308 29.82 -18.83 5.95
N VAL A 309 30.14 -17.56 6.25
CA VAL A 309 30.63 -16.64 5.20
C VAL A 309 32.05 -17.03 4.72
N ASN A 310 32.80 -17.78 5.54
CA ASN A 310 34.14 -18.27 5.17
C ASN A 310 34.13 -19.57 4.32
N ASP A 311 33.03 -20.32 4.27
CA ASP A 311 32.97 -21.62 3.59
C ASP A 311 32.22 -21.59 2.24
N GLY A 312 31.88 -20.40 1.73
CA GLY A 312 31.12 -20.27 0.48
C GLY A 312 29.66 -20.76 0.54
N VAL A 313 29.20 -21.24 1.70
CA VAL A 313 27.81 -21.68 1.92
C VAL A 313 27.05 -20.62 2.71
N CYS A 314 26.59 -19.61 2.00
CA CYS A 314 25.63 -18.65 2.53
C CYS A 314 24.24 -19.31 2.54
N PRO A 315 23.51 -19.34 3.68
CA PRO A 315 22.25 -20.07 3.82
C PRO A 315 21.34 -19.77 2.63
N THR A 316 20.69 -20.82 2.10
CA THR A 316 19.58 -20.70 1.15
C THR A 316 18.71 -19.55 1.62
N ALA A 317 18.54 -18.54 0.76
CA ALA A 317 17.82 -17.34 1.10
C ALA A 317 16.41 -17.76 1.53
N PHE A 318 16.20 -17.85 2.84
CA PHE A 318 14.89 -17.64 3.41
C PHE A 318 14.62 -16.18 3.10
N ILE A 319 14.12 -15.92 1.89
CA ILE A 319 13.44 -14.67 1.60
C ILE A 319 12.25 -14.77 2.56
N PRO A 320 12.21 -13.99 3.67
CA PRO A 320 11.00 -13.97 4.44
C PRO A 320 9.91 -13.64 3.43
N VAL A 321 8.94 -14.55 3.27
CA VAL A 321 7.62 -14.13 2.82
C VAL A 321 7.30 -13.02 3.79
N PHE A 322 7.37 -11.76 3.34
CA PHE A 322 7.34 -10.59 4.21
C PHE A 322 6.14 -10.73 5.13
N GLU A 323 6.36 -11.21 6.36
CA GLU A 323 5.35 -11.36 7.39
C GLU A 323 5.23 -9.99 8.05
N GLU A 324 4.18 -9.30 7.61
CA GLU A 324 3.53 -8.09 8.13
C GLU A 324 4.27 -7.27 9.22
N PRO A 325 5.23 -6.40 8.85
CA PRO A 325 5.66 -5.32 9.72
C PRO A 325 4.73 -4.08 9.64
N HIS A 326 3.81 -4.02 8.68
CA HIS A 326 3.00 -2.82 8.37
C HIS A 326 1.65 -2.71 9.09
N ARG A 327 1.32 -3.61 10.03
CA ARG A 327 0.07 -3.53 10.82
C ARG A 327 -0.11 -2.20 11.58
N ASN A 328 0.95 -1.41 11.75
CA ASN A 328 0.94 -0.18 12.56
C ASN A 328 1.09 1.13 11.76
N LEU A 329 1.13 1.12 10.43
CA LEU A 329 1.08 2.35 9.63
C LEU A 329 -0.37 2.80 9.47
N ALA A 330 -0.96 3.26 10.56
CA ALA A 330 -2.22 3.98 10.55
C ALA A 330 -2.13 5.15 9.57
N CYS A 331 -3.04 5.18 8.59
CA CYS A 331 -3.38 6.42 7.92
C CYS A 331 -3.86 7.39 9.01
N LEU A 332 -3.27 8.60 9.06
CA LEU A 332 -3.85 9.67 9.86
C LEU A 332 -5.29 9.92 9.39
N PRO A 333 -6.21 10.28 10.30
CA PRO A 333 -7.61 10.46 10.00
C PRO A 333 -7.78 11.60 9.00
N CYS A 334 -8.50 11.34 7.90
CA CYS A 334 -9.09 12.38 7.08
C CYS A 334 -9.97 13.26 7.98
N PHE A 335 -9.82 14.59 7.85
CA PHE A 335 -10.56 15.61 8.57
C PHE A 335 -12.08 15.40 8.41
N ASP A 336 -12.73 14.87 9.46
CA ASP A 336 -14.02 15.29 10.04
C ASP A 336 -14.53 14.21 11.02
N CYS A 337 -13.90 14.06 12.19
CA CYS A 337 -14.57 13.44 13.34
C CYS A 337 -13.85 13.76 14.67
N PRO A 338 -14.52 14.37 15.66
CA PRO A 338 -13.97 14.53 16.99
C PRO A 338 -14.43 13.36 17.86
N THR A 339 -13.58 12.36 18.10
CA THR A 339 -13.38 11.67 19.40
C THR A 339 -12.48 10.44 19.24
N SER A 340 -11.61 10.26 20.24
CA SER A 340 -10.53 9.28 20.26
C SER A 340 -10.96 7.89 20.75
N ALA A 341 -10.15 6.91 20.36
CA ALA A 341 -9.80 5.68 21.08
C ALA A 341 -10.63 4.42 20.80
N ALA A 342 -10.26 3.69 19.75
CA ALA A 342 -10.12 2.24 19.76
C ALA A 342 -9.07 1.82 18.72
N LEU A 343 -8.08 1.04 19.17
CA LEU A 343 -7.05 0.43 18.33
C LEU A 343 -7.66 -0.84 17.70
N ASP A 344 -7.76 -0.89 16.36
CA ASP A 344 -8.05 -2.15 15.68
C ASP A 344 -7.26 -2.36 14.38
N ASN A 345 -6.79 -3.60 14.21
CA ASN A 345 -5.74 -4.06 13.29
C ASN A 345 -6.25 -4.34 11.86
N SER A 346 -6.82 -3.34 11.20
CA SER A 346 -7.40 -3.51 9.87
C SER A 346 -6.66 -2.68 8.81
N ILE A 347 -6.03 -3.35 7.84
CA ILE A 347 -5.47 -2.77 6.60
C ILE A 347 -6.55 -2.01 5.78
N PHE A 348 -7.83 -2.08 6.17
CA PHE A 348 -8.93 -1.62 5.34
C PHE A 348 -9.32 -0.14 5.42
N SER A 349 -8.47 0.72 6.01
CA SER A 349 -8.63 2.18 5.89
C SER A 349 -8.02 2.74 4.59
N VAL A 350 -7.38 1.91 3.75
CA VAL A 350 -6.58 2.37 2.60
C VAL A 350 -7.37 3.14 1.55
N LEU A 351 -8.70 3.06 1.50
CA LEU A 351 -9.47 3.82 0.50
C LEU A 351 -10.22 5.03 1.07
N SER A 352 -10.40 5.13 2.39
CA SER A 352 -11.28 6.13 3.02
C SER A 352 -10.65 7.49 3.24
#